data_AF-A0A7Y0GUE2-F1
#
_entry.id   AF-A0A7Y0GUE2-F1
#
_cell.length_a   1.000
_cell.length_b   1.000
_cell.length_c   1.000
_cell.angle_alpha   90.00
_cell.angle_beta   90.00
_cell.angle_gamma   90.00
#
_symmetry.space_group_name_H-M   'P 1'
#
loop_
_entity.id
_entity.type
_entity.pdbx_description
1 polymer ?
#
loop_
_entity_poly.entity_id
_entity_poly.type
_entity_poly.pdbx_seq_one_letter_code
_entity_poly.pdbx_strand_id
1 'polypeptide(L)'
;MSVAERLRARTPVRRWVGVGVATAMWFALYQVNLPVWDWVVYTVMGLDAASQLGSGVHFFFYDSIKIILLLVSIIFAVTVLRSFMSVERTRALLGGKREGIGNVMAAGLGVITPFCSCSAVPAFIGFVAAGVPLGVTMSFLIASPLVNEVAIALLFGMFGIGPTALYVGAGLVIAIVAGFTMGRLKLEHWVEPFVFETRLGGQVIDSTIGLARV
;
A
#
# COMPACT_ATOMS: atom_id res chain seq x y z
N MET A 1 37.43 -15.92 -1.14
CA MET A 1 36.30 -15.35 -0.37
C MET A 1 35.35 -14.63 -1.32
N SER A 2 34.10 -15.08 -1.41
CA SER A 2 33.13 -14.63 -2.42
C SER A 2 32.52 -13.27 -2.08
N VAL A 3 32.23 -12.46 -3.10
CA VAL A 3 31.51 -11.18 -2.98
C VAL A 3 30.16 -11.34 -2.23
N ALA A 4 29.56 -12.53 -2.31
CA ALA A 4 28.32 -12.89 -1.62
C ALA A 4 28.43 -12.89 -0.08
N GLU A 5 29.59 -13.22 0.48
CA GLU A 5 29.81 -13.20 1.94
C GLU A 5 30.03 -11.79 2.47
N ARG A 6 30.64 -10.90 1.69
CA ARG A 6 30.81 -9.48 2.06
C ARG A 6 29.47 -8.73 2.12
N LEU A 7 28.48 -9.17 1.34
CA LEU A 7 27.12 -8.61 1.38
C LEU A 7 26.31 -9.13 2.58
N ARG A 8 26.50 -10.39 2.99
CA ARG A 8 25.92 -10.96 4.23
C ARG A 8 26.53 -10.36 5.50
N ALA A 9 27.81 -10.00 5.47
CA ALA A 9 28.52 -9.40 6.58
C ALA A 9 28.25 -7.89 6.79
N ARG A 10 27.38 -7.25 5.98
CA ARG A 10 26.89 -5.90 6.30
C ARG A 10 25.95 -6.01 7.51
N THR A 11 26.52 -5.83 8.69
CA THR A 11 25.88 -5.80 10.01
C THR A 11 24.51 -5.12 9.98
N PRO A 12 23.47 -5.67 10.65
CA PRO A 12 22.14 -5.07 10.74
C PRO A 12 22.20 -3.61 11.21
N VAL A 13 23.16 -3.27 12.07
CA VAL A 13 23.45 -1.92 12.57
C VAL A 13 23.59 -0.87 11.47
N ARG A 14 24.27 -1.17 10.34
CA ARG A 14 24.47 -0.18 9.27
C ARG A 14 23.19 0.11 8.48
N ARG A 15 22.27 -0.85 8.43
CA ARG A 15 20.94 -0.66 7.81
C ARG A 15 20.07 0.22 8.70
N TRP A 16 20.07 -0.02 10.01
CA TRP A 16 19.34 0.80 10.99
C TRP A 16 19.87 2.22 11.08
N VAL A 17 21.19 2.42 10.98
CA VAL A 17 21.79 3.77 10.89
C VAL A 17 21.32 4.51 9.64
N GLY A 18 21.29 3.83 8.47
CA GLY A 18 20.78 4.43 7.23
C GLY A 18 19.30 4.84 7.33
N VAL A 19 18.47 4.00 7.94
CA VAL A 19 17.05 4.31 8.20
C VAL A 19 16.92 5.50 9.15
N GLY A 20 17.70 5.53 10.24
CA GLY A 20 17.69 6.63 11.20
C GLY A 20 18.07 7.97 10.56
N VAL A 21 19.11 7.98 9.71
CA VAL A 21 19.53 9.18 8.96
C VAL A 21 18.45 9.61 7.97
N ALA A 22 17.84 8.67 7.24
CA ALA A 22 16.77 8.97 6.30
C ALA A 22 15.53 9.56 7.01
N THR A 23 15.14 9.01 8.15
CA THR A 23 14.03 9.53 8.97
C THR A 23 14.34 10.92 9.53
N ALA A 24 15.57 11.14 10.02
CA ALA A 24 16.00 12.45 10.50
C ALA A 24 16.02 13.50 9.37
N MET A 25 16.51 13.13 8.19
CA MET A 25 16.52 13.98 7.01
C MET A 25 15.09 14.30 6.53
N TRP A 26 14.20 13.31 6.52
CA TRP A 26 12.79 13.50 6.20
C TRP A 26 12.10 14.42 7.20
N PHE A 27 12.34 14.22 8.50
CA PHE A 27 11.78 15.08 9.55
C PHE A 27 12.28 16.52 9.43
N ALA A 28 13.57 16.71 9.12
CA ALA A 28 14.14 18.02 8.86
C ALA A 28 13.48 18.68 7.63
N LEU A 29 13.32 17.96 6.52
CA LEU A 29 12.62 18.47 5.32
C LEU A 29 11.17 18.85 5.63
N TYR A 30 10.47 18.04 6.43
CA TYR A 30 9.09 18.32 6.85
C TYR A 30 9.00 19.58 7.71
N GLN A 31 9.91 19.75 8.68
CA GLN A 31 9.97 20.93 9.54
C GLN A 31 10.37 22.20 8.77
N VAL A 32 11.28 22.08 7.81
CA VAL A 32 11.79 23.20 7.00
C VAL A 32 10.79 23.63 5.91
N ASN A 33 9.88 22.75 5.49
CA ASN A 33 8.92 23.05 4.43
C ASN A 33 8.05 24.30 4.73
N LEU A 34 7.48 24.38 5.94
CA LEU A 34 6.62 25.51 6.34
C LEU A 34 7.37 26.87 6.33
N PRO A 35 8.50 27.03 7.05
CA PRO A 35 9.22 28.31 7.07
C PRO A 35 9.81 28.70 5.71
N VAL A 36 10.15 27.74 4.85
CA VAL A 36 10.63 28.03 3.49
C VAL A 36 9.50 28.65 2.64
N TRP A 37 8.29 28.07 2.66
CA TRP A 37 7.19 28.61 1.85
C TRP A 37 6.64 29.92 2.41
N ASP A 38 6.62 30.10 3.73
CA ASP A 38 6.32 31.41 4.34
C ASP A 38 7.30 32.48 3.85
N TRP A 39 8.61 32.17 3.87
CA TRP A 39 9.64 33.10 3.40
C TRP A 39 9.51 33.40 1.90
N VAL A 40 9.36 32.37 1.07
CA VAL A 40 9.25 32.52 -0.39
C VAL A 40 8.00 33.31 -0.79
N VAL A 41 6.84 33.01 -0.21
CA VAL A 41 5.57 33.61 -0.64
C VAL A 41 5.36 35.00 -0.04
N TYR A 42 5.60 35.17 1.26
CA TYR A 42 5.31 36.45 1.92
C TYR A 42 6.49 37.43 1.85
N THR A 43 7.73 36.94 1.76
CA THR A 43 8.92 37.81 1.82
C THR A 43 9.55 38.03 0.45
N VAL A 44 9.70 36.97 -0.37
CA VAL A 44 10.34 37.08 -1.70
C VAL A 44 9.35 37.53 -2.77
N MET A 45 8.13 36.97 -2.78
CA MET A 45 7.08 37.39 -3.71
C MET A 45 6.27 38.60 -3.21
N GLY A 46 6.43 38.99 -1.94
CA GLY A 46 5.78 40.16 -1.35
C GLY A 46 4.25 40.09 -1.31
N LEU A 47 3.69 38.88 -1.35
CA LEU A 47 2.25 38.67 -1.30
C LEU A 47 1.75 38.85 0.13
N ASP A 48 0.59 39.46 0.31
CA ASP A 48 0.00 39.64 1.64
C ASP A 48 -0.70 38.35 2.08
N ALA A 49 -0.47 37.92 3.31
CA ALA A 49 -1.14 36.78 3.93
C ALA A 49 -2.66 36.98 4.06
N ALA A 50 -3.12 38.23 4.14
CA ALA A 50 -4.54 38.56 4.14
C ALA A 50 -5.19 38.49 2.74
N SER A 51 -4.38 38.41 1.67
CA SER A 51 -4.89 38.31 0.30
C SER A 51 -5.24 36.86 -0.06
N GLN A 52 -6.35 36.67 -0.79
CA GLN A 52 -6.77 35.37 -1.30
C GLN A 52 -5.73 34.72 -2.24
N LEU A 53 -4.96 35.55 -2.97
CA LEU A 53 -3.91 35.06 -3.86
C LEU A 53 -2.67 34.62 -3.09
N GLY A 54 -2.21 35.38 -2.09
CA GLY A 54 -1.06 35.01 -1.26
C GLY A 54 -1.29 33.73 -0.48
N SER A 55 -2.44 33.63 0.21
CA SER A 55 -2.84 32.42 0.94
C SER A 55 -3.04 31.21 0.04
N GLY A 56 -3.65 31.38 -1.14
CA GLY A 56 -3.87 30.29 -2.10
C GLY A 56 -2.58 29.72 -2.69
N VAL A 57 -1.65 30.59 -3.08
CA VAL A 57 -0.32 30.19 -3.59
C VAL A 57 0.49 29.50 -2.49
N HIS A 58 0.50 30.06 -1.28
CA HIS A 58 1.15 29.45 -0.13
C HIS A 58 0.60 28.04 0.14
N PHE A 59 -0.72 27.90 0.27
CA PHE A 59 -1.38 26.62 0.49
C PHE A 59 -1.02 25.60 -0.61
N PHE A 60 -1.10 25.99 -1.88
CA PHE A 60 -0.81 25.06 -2.98
C PHE A 60 0.60 24.47 -2.90
N PHE A 61 1.64 25.31 -2.75
CA PHE A 61 3.01 24.82 -2.73
C PHE A 61 3.36 24.08 -1.42
N TYR A 62 2.95 24.64 -0.29
CA TYR A 62 3.16 24.02 1.00
C TYR A 62 2.49 22.64 1.09
N ASP A 63 1.20 22.54 0.77
CA ASP A 63 0.45 21.28 0.85
C ASP A 63 0.89 20.28 -0.22
N SER A 64 1.20 20.72 -1.44
CA SER A 64 1.69 19.80 -2.49
C SER A 64 3.00 19.11 -2.07
N ILE A 65 3.97 19.87 -1.57
CA ILE A 65 5.26 19.31 -1.12
C ILE A 65 5.07 18.47 0.14
N LYS A 66 4.21 18.91 1.05
CA LYS A 66 3.88 18.16 2.27
C LYS A 66 3.26 16.80 1.94
N ILE A 67 2.33 16.73 0.99
CA ILE A 67 1.72 15.48 0.52
C ILE A 67 2.78 14.57 -0.10
N ILE A 68 3.66 15.08 -0.96
CA ILE A 68 4.73 14.29 -1.58
C ILE A 68 5.66 13.71 -0.50
N LEU A 69 6.07 14.51 0.48
CA LEU A 69 6.91 14.05 1.60
C LEU A 69 6.21 12.94 2.41
N LEU A 70 4.93 13.10 2.73
CA LEU A 70 4.15 12.08 3.43
C LEU A 70 3.99 10.81 2.60
N LEU A 71 3.74 10.95 1.29
CA LEU A 71 3.56 9.83 0.36
C LEU A 71 4.85 9.00 0.21
N VAL A 72 6.00 9.65 0.07
CA VAL A 72 7.30 8.96 0.01
C VAL A 72 7.54 8.16 1.29
N SER A 73 7.27 8.76 2.44
CA SER A 73 7.45 8.10 3.74
C SER A 73 6.54 6.91 3.94
N ILE A 74 5.24 7.03 3.62
CA ILE A 74 4.31 5.90 3.78
C ILE A 74 4.60 4.79 2.77
N ILE A 75 4.96 5.11 1.52
CA ILE A 75 5.36 4.12 0.52
C ILE A 75 6.62 3.38 0.99
N PHE A 76 7.62 4.10 1.50
CA PHE A 76 8.83 3.49 2.05
C PHE A 76 8.51 2.57 3.24
N ALA A 77 7.73 3.05 4.21
CA ALA A 77 7.34 2.29 5.39
C ALA A 77 6.57 1.01 5.01
N VAL A 78 5.61 1.12 4.10
CA VAL A 78 4.84 -0.02 3.58
C VAL A 78 5.73 -1.00 2.82
N THR A 79 6.68 -0.51 2.02
CA THR A 79 7.63 -1.36 1.29
C THR A 79 8.53 -2.14 2.24
N VAL A 80 9.02 -1.48 3.29
CA VAL A 80 9.77 -2.13 4.37
C VAL A 80 8.90 -3.17 5.09
N LEU A 81 7.66 -2.82 5.44
CA LEU A 81 6.71 -3.73 6.07
C LEU A 81 6.43 -4.96 5.20
N ARG A 82 6.30 -4.78 3.88
CA ARG A 82 6.19 -5.89 2.91
C ARG A 82 7.42 -6.77 2.87
N SER A 83 8.61 -6.22 3.07
CA SER A 83 9.82 -7.04 3.20
C SER A 83 9.75 -7.96 4.43
N PHE A 84 8.96 -7.63 5.45
CA PHE A 84 8.70 -8.50 6.61
C PHE A 84 7.51 -9.45 6.38
N MET A 85 6.52 -9.05 5.57
CA MET A 85 5.39 -9.88 5.12
C MET A 85 5.72 -10.60 3.79
N SER A 86 6.37 -11.76 3.87
CA SER A 86 6.65 -12.57 2.67
C SER A 86 5.36 -12.98 1.96
N VAL A 87 5.28 -12.71 0.66
CA VAL A 87 4.19 -13.13 -0.25
C VAL A 87 3.93 -14.63 -0.15
N GLU A 88 4.97 -15.43 0.09
CA GLU A 88 4.90 -16.89 0.29
C GLU A 88 4.02 -17.30 1.48
N ARG A 89 4.02 -16.54 2.57
CA ARG A 89 3.16 -16.83 3.74
C ARG A 89 1.70 -16.52 3.45
N THR A 90 1.44 -15.41 2.76
CA THR A 90 0.09 -15.06 2.30
C THR A 90 -0.41 -16.09 1.29
N ARG A 91 0.43 -16.55 0.36
CA ARG A 91 0.12 -17.66 -0.55
C ARG A 91 -0.18 -18.95 0.20
N ALA A 92 0.63 -19.34 1.19
CA ALA A 92 0.35 -20.56 1.98
C ALA A 92 -0.99 -20.47 2.72
N LEU A 93 -1.38 -19.26 3.14
CA LEU A 93 -2.65 -18.99 3.80
C LEU A 93 -3.85 -19.01 2.83
N LEU A 94 -3.68 -18.51 1.60
CA LEU A 94 -4.76 -18.28 0.62
C LEU A 94 -4.84 -19.33 -0.52
N GLY A 95 -3.74 -19.99 -0.88
CA GLY A 95 -3.59 -20.79 -2.11
C GLY A 95 -4.16 -22.22 -2.08
N GLY A 96 -4.69 -22.68 -0.94
CA GLY A 96 -5.28 -24.02 -0.80
C GLY A 96 -6.76 -24.02 -0.42
N LYS A 97 -7.43 -22.86 -0.39
CA LYS A 97 -8.81 -22.73 0.07
C LYS A 97 -9.76 -22.46 -1.10
N ARG A 98 -11.00 -22.94 -0.99
CA ARG A 98 -12.08 -22.65 -1.96
C ARG A 98 -12.15 -21.14 -2.21
N GLU A 99 -12.31 -20.72 -3.47
CA GLU A 99 -12.29 -19.31 -3.91
C GLU A 99 -13.11 -18.38 -3.00
N GLY A 100 -14.29 -18.81 -2.55
CA GLY A 100 -15.13 -18.02 -1.65
C GLY A 100 -14.50 -17.74 -0.27
N ILE A 101 -13.86 -18.74 0.35
CA ILE A 101 -13.17 -18.56 1.64
C ILE A 101 -11.89 -17.73 1.44
N GLY A 102 -11.22 -17.91 0.30
CA GLY A 102 -10.08 -17.10 -0.13
C GLY A 102 -10.44 -15.61 -0.20
N ASN A 103 -11.55 -15.26 -0.84
CA ASN A 103 -12.02 -13.88 -0.99
C ASN A 103 -12.29 -13.20 0.36
N VAL A 104 -12.95 -13.90 1.29
CA VAL A 104 -13.23 -13.37 2.64
C VAL A 104 -11.93 -13.08 3.40
N MET A 105 -10.99 -14.04 3.37
CA MET A 105 -9.70 -13.87 4.03
C MET A 105 -8.85 -12.77 3.39
N ALA A 106 -8.89 -12.67 2.07
CA ALA A 106 -8.17 -11.63 1.33
C ALA A 106 -8.73 -10.23 1.59
N ALA A 107 -10.06 -10.09 1.60
CA ALA A 107 -10.73 -8.85 1.97
C ALA A 107 -10.39 -8.45 3.41
N GLY A 108 -10.46 -9.39 4.37
CA GLY A 108 -10.09 -9.12 5.76
C GLY A 108 -8.62 -8.74 5.93
N LEU A 109 -7.71 -9.40 5.21
CA LEU A 109 -6.32 -8.99 5.16
C LEU A 109 -6.18 -7.57 4.62
N GLY A 110 -6.92 -7.23 3.56
CA GLY A 110 -6.97 -5.88 2.98
C GLY A 110 -7.39 -4.82 4.00
N VAL A 111 -8.41 -5.09 4.81
CA VAL A 111 -8.89 -4.18 5.88
C VAL A 111 -7.86 -3.98 7.00
N ILE A 112 -7.09 -5.02 7.34
CA ILE A 112 -6.08 -4.95 8.42
C ILE A 112 -4.77 -4.33 7.92
N THR A 113 -4.50 -4.42 6.62
CA THR A 113 -3.28 -3.87 6.03
C THR A 113 -3.48 -2.41 5.64
N PRO A 114 -2.59 -1.49 6.07
CA PRO A 114 -2.69 -0.06 5.77
C PRO A 114 -2.17 0.26 4.36
N PHE A 115 -2.64 -0.49 3.37
CA PHE A 115 -2.24 -0.29 1.99
C PHE A 115 -3.14 0.77 1.37
N CYS A 116 -2.55 1.91 1.05
CA CYS A 116 -3.16 2.87 0.14
C CYS A 116 -3.02 2.37 -1.30
N SER A 117 -3.83 2.91 -2.22
CA SER A 117 -3.82 2.59 -3.66
C SER A 117 -2.41 2.56 -4.27
N CYS A 118 -1.53 3.47 -3.86
CA CYS A 118 -0.13 3.57 -4.30
C CYS A 118 0.71 2.33 -3.97
N SER A 119 0.37 1.64 -2.88
CA SER A 119 1.03 0.42 -2.46
C SER A 119 0.25 -0.83 -2.85
N ALA A 120 -1.09 -0.81 -2.86
CA ALA A 120 -1.93 -1.97 -3.13
C ALA A 120 -1.57 -2.66 -4.47
N VAL A 121 -1.29 -1.88 -5.51
CA VAL A 121 -0.96 -2.39 -6.86
C VAL A 121 0.29 -3.29 -6.88
N PRO A 122 1.47 -2.89 -6.34
CA PRO A 122 2.60 -3.82 -6.25
C PRO A 122 2.35 -5.09 -5.42
N ALA A 123 1.45 -5.06 -4.42
CA ALA A 123 1.11 -6.29 -3.67
C ALA A 123 0.25 -7.21 -4.50
N PHE A 124 -0.72 -6.64 -5.23
CA PHE A 124 -1.53 -7.39 -6.18
C PHE A 124 -0.65 -8.11 -7.21
N ILE A 125 0.30 -7.39 -7.83
CA ILE A 125 1.26 -8.00 -8.77
C ILE A 125 2.02 -9.14 -8.10
N GLY A 126 2.54 -8.93 -6.88
CA GLY A 126 3.23 -9.97 -6.12
C GLY A 126 2.35 -11.20 -5.82
N PHE A 127 1.09 -11.01 -5.43
CA PHE A 127 0.18 -12.10 -5.11
C PHE A 127 -0.20 -12.92 -6.35
N VAL A 128 -0.46 -12.25 -7.47
CA VAL A 128 -0.75 -12.90 -8.76
C VAL A 128 0.48 -13.66 -9.27
N ALA A 129 1.66 -13.05 -9.24
CA ALA A 129 2.92 -13.71 -9.61
C ALA A 129 3.24 -14.92 -8.72
N ALA A 130 2.79 -14.92 -7.46
CA ALA A 130 2.91 -16.06 -6.56
C ALA A 130 1.86 -17.17 -6.80
N GLY A 131 0.94 -16.99 -7.76
CA GLY A 131 -0.08 -17.98 -8.12
C GLY A 131 -1.32 -17.98 -7.22
N VAL A 132 -1.61 -16.87 -6.53
CA VAL A 132 -2.91 -16.70 -5.85
C VAL A 132 -3.98 -16.42 -6.92
N PRO A 133 -5.19 -17.05 -6.86
CA PRO A 133 -6.24 -16.83 -7.84
C PRO A 133 -6.61 -15.35 -7.99
N LEU A 134 -6.85 -14.89 -9.23
CA LEU A 134 -7.06 -13.48 -9.53
C LEU A 134 -8.22 -12.88 -8.71
N GLY A 135 -9.36 -13.59 -8.62
CA GLY A 135 -10.52 -13.14 -7.85
C GLY A 135 -10.21 -12.87 -6.37
N VAL A 136 -9.37 -13.72 -5.76
CA VAL A 136 -8.93 -13.57 -4.37
C VAL A 136 -8.05 -12.34 -4.20
N THR A 137 -7.11 -12.13 -5.12
CA THR A 137 -6.27 -10.93 -5.10
C THR A 137 -7.05 -9.64 -5.35
N MET A 138 -8.11 -9.70 -6.17
CA MET A 138 -9.00 -8.56 -6.42
C MET A 138 -9.83 -8.19 -5.18
N SER A 139 -10.34 -9.17 -4.42
CA SER A 139 -11.00 -8.88 -3.13
C SER A 139 -10.08 -8.12 -2.17
N PHE A 140 -8.80 -8.50 -2.10
CA PHE A 140 -7.81 -7.77 -1.31
C PHE A 140 -7.57 -6.35 -1.87
N LEU A 141 -7.34 -6.22 -3.17
CA LEU A 141 -7.05 -4.94 -3.84
C LEU A 141 -8.19 -3.95 -3.68
N ILE A 142 -9.44 -4.41 -3.70
CA ILE A 142 -10.64 -3.57 -3.51
C ILE A 142 -10.83 -3.22 -2.03
N ALA A 143 -10.69 -4.18 -1.12
CA ALA A 143 -10.91 -3.95 0.31
C ALA A 143 -9.91 -2.96 0.91
N SER A 144 -8.65 -3.03 0.52
CA SER A 144 -7.53 -2.26 1.08
C SER A 144 -7.72 -0.74 1.02
N PRO A 145 -8.06 -0.11 -0.12
CA PRO A 145 -8.34 1.33 -0.16
C PRO A 145 -9.77 1.67 0.28
N LEU A 146 -10.70 0.71 0.22
CA LEU A 146 -12.12 0.94 0.50
C LEU A 146 -12.41 1.10 1.99
N VAL A 147 -11.74 0.31 2.82
CA VAL A 147 -11.90 0.32 4.28
C VAL A 147 -10.59 0.81 4.90
N ASN A 148 -10.56 2.08 5.28
CA ASN A 148 -9.37 2.74 5.84
C ASN A 148 -9.45 2.84 7.36
N GLU A 149 -8.37 2.52 8.06
CA GLU A 149 -8.27 2.58 9.52
C GLU A 149 -8.49 3.99 10.06
N VAL A 150 -8.03 5.02 9.33
CA VAL A 150 -8.28 6.43 9.65
C VAL A 150 -9.77 6.75 9.56
N ALA A 151 -10.45 6.26 8.52
CA ALA A 151 -11.90 6.46 8.37
C ALA A 151 -12.68 5.74 9.47
N ILE A 152 -12.27 4.52 9.83
CA ILE A 152 -12.83 3.77 10.96
C ILE A 152 -12.68 4.57 12.26
N ALA A 153 -11.48 5.09 12.54
CA ALA A 153 -11.22 5.85 13.76
C ALA A 153 -12.07 7.13 13.84
N LEU A 154 -12.21 7.85 12.72
CA LEU A 154 -13.04 9.05 12.64
C LEU A 154 -14.53 8.74 12.78
N LEU A 155 -15.03 7.73 12.06
CA LEU A 155 -16.43 7.28 12.15
C LEU A 155 -16.76 6.81 13.56
N PHE A 156 -15.86 6.07 14.20
CA PHE A 156 -16.04 5.60 15.55
C PHE A 156 -16.08 6.76 16.55
N GLY A 157 -15.17 7.72 16.40
CA GLY A 157 -15.12 8.90 17.26
C GLY A 157 -16.32 9.84 17.10
N MET A 158 -16.84 9.98 15.88
CA MET A 158 -17.94 10.91 15.58
C MET A 158 -19.33 10.29 15.75
N PHE A 159 -19.52 9.06 15.30
CA PHE A 159 -20.82 8.41 15.16
C PHE A 159 -20.95 7.11 15.97
N GLY A 160 -19.88 6.66 16.63
CA GLY A 160 -19.87 5.44 17.43
C GLY A 160 -19.82 4.15 16.61
N ILE A 161 -20.10 3.03 17.28
CA ILE A 161 -19.87 1.69 16.71
C ILE A 161 -20.85 1.31 15.59
N GLY A 162 -22.09 1.81 15.62
CA GLY A 162 -23.13 1.40 14.66
C GLY A 162 -22.75 1.74 13.21
N PRO A 163 -22.61 3.04 12.87
CA PRO A 163 -22.21 3.45 11.52
C PRO A 163 -20.84 2.93 11.10
N THR A 164 -19.90 2.82 12.05
CA THR A 164 -18.56 2.26 11.82
C THR A 164 -18.63 0.79 11.39
N ALA A 165 -19.41 -0.03 12.11
CA ALA A 165 -19.58 -1.44 11.78
C ALA A 165 -20.29 -1.63 10.44
N LEU A 166 -21.27 -0.78 10.12
CA LEU A 166 -21.94 -0.79 8.83
C LEU A 166 -20.96 -0.45 7.69
N TYR A 167 -20.12 0.56 7.87
CA TYR A 167 -19.08 0.94 6.89
C TYR A 167 -18.11 -0.21 6.61
N VAL A 168 -17.54 -0.81 7.68
CA VAL A 168 -16.61 -1.94 7.54
C VAL A 168 -17.30 -3.16 6.91
N GLY A 169 -18.50 -3.49 7.38
CA GLY A 169 -19.28 -4.62 6.87
C GLY A 169 -19.65 -4.45 5.40
N ALA A 170 -20.17 -3.28 5.02
CA ALA A 170 -20.50 -2.97 3.63
C ALA A 170 -19.26 -3.01 2.73
N GLY A 171 -18.15 -2.41 3.16
CA GLY A 171 -16.89 -2.45 2.41
C GLY A 171 -16.38 -3.87 2.19
N LEU A 172 -16.43 -4.71 3.23
CA LEU A 172 -16.02 -6.11 3.14
C LEU A 172 -16.92 -6.90 2.18
N VAL A 173 -18.24 -6.73 2.28
CA VAL A 173 -19.21 -7.40 1.40
C VAL A 173 -18.98 -7.01 -0.05
N ILE A 174 -18.82 -5.71 -0.33
CA ILE A 174 -18.56 -5.20 -1.69
C ILE A 174 -17.27 -5.83 -2.24
N ALA A 175 -16.19 -5.83 -1.46
CA ALA A 175 -14.91 -6.39 -1.89
C ALA A 175 -14.96 -7.91 -2.14
N ILE A 176 -15.67 -8.66 -1.29
CA ILE A 176 -15.85 -10.11 -1.45
C ILE A 176 -16.68 -10.42 -2.70
N VAL A 177 -17.82 -9.74 -2.86
CA VAL A 177 -18.72 -9.95 -4.00
C VAL A 177 -18.01 -9.58 -5.30
N ALA A 178 -17.33 -8.43 -5.34
CA ALA A 178 -16.60 -7.98 -6.52
C ALA A 178 -15.46 -8.93 -6.89
N GLY A 179 -14.62 -9.36 -5.93
CA GLY A 179 -13.56 -10.31 -6.23
C GLY A 179 -14.08 -11.71 -6.61
N PHE A 180 -15.20 -12.14 -6.02
CA PHE A 180 -15.86 -13.40 -6.40
C PHE A 180 -16.42 -13.36 -7.82
N THR A 181 -17.12 -12.28 -8.20
CA THR A 181 -17.66 -12.14 -9.56
C THR A 181 -16.54 -12.02 -10.59
N MET A 182 -15.50 -11.23 -10.30
CA MET A 182 -14.32 -11.11 -11.17
C MET A 182 -13.58 -12.44 -11.35
N GLY A 183 -13.43 -13.23 -10.29
CA GLY A 183 -12.85 -14.58 -10.38
C GLY A 183 -13.68 -15.52 -11.25
N ARG A 184 -15.02 -15.46 -11.15
CA ARG A 184 -15.93 -16.27 -11.98
C ARG A 184 -15.90 -15.90 -13.46
N LEU A 185 -15.67 -14.62 -13.77
CA LEU A 185 -15.58 -14.12 -15.13
C LEU A 185 -14.26 -14.48 -15.83
N LYS A 186 -13.27 -15.05 -15.11
CA LYS A 186 -11.96 -15.41 -15.64
C LYS A 186 -11.33 -14.28 -16.45
N LEU A 187 -11.21 -13.12 -15.79
CA LEU A 187 -10.69 -11.89 -16.39
C LEU A 187 -9.16 -11.91 -16.55
N GLU A 188 -8.49 -13.05 -16.36
CA GLU A 188 -7.04 -13.15 -16.44
C GLU A 188 -6.51 -12.72 -17.82
N HIS A 189 -7.31 -12.90 -18.88
CA HIS A 189 -6.94 -12.47 -20.24
C HIS A 189 -6.83 -10.94 -20.39
N TRP A 190 -7.53 -10.16 -19.56
CA TRP A 190 -7.51 -8.69 -19.61
C TRP A 190 -6.36 -8.09 -18.81
N VAL A 191 -5.62 -8.91 -18.07
CA VAL A 191 -4.49 -8.48 -17.25
C VAL A 191 -3.22 -8.54 -18.10
N GLU A 192 -2.44 -7.46 -18.04
CA GLU A 192 -1.17 -7.36 -18.77
C GLU A 192 -0.20 -8.50 -18.40
N PRO A 193 0.48 -9.13 -19.39
CA PRO A 193 1.32 -10.31 -19.16
C PRO A 193 2.43 -10.12 -18.14
N PHE A 194 3.00 -8.90 -18.04
CA PHE A 194 4.09 -8.62 -17.10
C PHE A 194 3.72 -8.86 -15.64
N VAL A 195 2.42 -8.78 -15.30
CA VAL A 195 1.91 -9.01 -13.95
C VAL A 195 2.15 -10.46 -13.52
N PHE A 196 2.01 -11.41 -14.45
CA PHE A 196 2.22 -12.84 -14.20
C PHE A 196 3.71 -13.23 -14.25
N GLU A 197 4.52 -12.51 -15.03
CA GLU A 197 5.94 -12.81 -15.24
C GLU A 197 6.87 -12.18 -14.18
N THR A 198 6.34 -11.35 -13.28
CA THR A 198 7.12 -10.65 -12.26
C THR A 198 7.78 -11.64 -11.30
N ARG A 199 9.11 -11.77 -11.35
CA ARG A 199 9.87 -12.71 -10.50
C ARG A 199 10.13 -12.15 -9.11
N LEU A 200 9.55 -12.78 -8.09
CA LEU A 200 9.87 -12.51 -6.68
C LEU A 200 11.15 -13.28 -6.29
N GLY A 201 12.23 -12.57 -5.92
CA GLY A 201 13.45 -13.19 -5.39
C GLY A 201 14.28 -14.03 -6.38
N GLY A 202 14.03 -13.93 -7.69
CA GLY A 202 14.79 -14.62 -8.73
C GLY A 202 14.39 -16.09 -8.96
N GLN A 203 13.32 -16.58 -8.33
CA GLN A 203 12.77 -17.91 -8.63
C GLN A 203 11.49 -17.79 -9.47
N VAL A 204 11.40 -18.62 -10.50
CA VAL A 204 10.20 -18.77 -11.33
C VAL A 204 9.23 -19.61 -10.52
N ILE A 205 8.23 -18.99 -9.91
CA ILE A 205 7.12 -19.72 -9.30
C ILE A 205 6.21 -20.14 -10.44
N ASP A 206 6.21 -21.44 -10.76
CA ASP A 206 5.33 -22.00 -11.78
C ASP A 206 3.86 -21.92 -11.31
N SER A 207 3.09 -21.06 -11.97
CA SER A 207 1.68 -20.78 -11.71
C SER A 207 0.75 -21.89 -12.22
N THR A 208 1.25 -22.89 -12.95
CA THR A 208 0.42 -24.01 -13.47
C THR A 208 0.17 -25.14 -12.48
N ILE A 209 0.90 -25.18 -11.36
CA ILE A 209 0.82 -26.26 -10.35
C ILE A 209 -0.59 -26.37 -9.69
N GLY A 210 -1.41 -25.32 -9.76
CA GLY A 210 -2.78 -25.31 -9.21
C GLY A 210 -3.90 -25.62 -10.22
N LEU A 211 -3.63 -25.59 -11.53
CA LEU A 211 -4.65 -25.75 -12.57
C LEU A 211 -4.87 -27.20 -13.01
N ALA A 212 -3.97 -28.12 -12.62
CA ALA A 212 -4.02 -29.54 -13.00
C ALA A 212 -4.93 -30.41 -12.11
N ARG A 213 -5.67 -29.82 -11.16
CA ARG A 213 -6.72 -30.52 -10.39
C ARG A 213 -8.02 -29.73 -10.39
N VAL A 214 -8.69 -29.74 -11.54
CA VAL A 214 -10.15 -29.63 -11.63
C VAL A 214 -10.62 -30.72 -12.59
#